data_AF-A0A1Z4VQF7-F1
#
_entry.id   AF-A0A1Z4VQF7-F1
#
_cell.length_a   1.000
_cell.length_b   1.000
_cell.length_c   1.000
_cell.angle_alpha   90.00
_cell.angle_beta   90.00
_cell.angle_gamma   90.00
#
_symmetry.space_group_name_H-M   'P 1'
#
loop_
_entity.id
_entity.type
_entity.pdbx_description
1 polymer ?
#
loop_
_entity_poly.entity_id
_entity_poly.type
_entity_poly.pdbx_seq_one_letter_code
_entity_poly.pdbx_strand_id
1 'polypeptide(L)'
;MGNSFGDQLLKAGLVDKSRLEKANKSKRKQQKLKQKQKVEVVDEAAVAAGAARKAAAEAAERDRELNRQRKAAAERRAIQAQVRQLVDQNRLADAEGEVAYNFQDGTLIKTLHVTETVRDRLARGQLVIVRFDAGYALVSAGVAEKIGQRDAACIVSRAGDRPQEDADDPYAEYQVPDDLMW
;
A
#
# COMPACT_ATOMS: atom_id res chain seq x y z
N MET A 1 -53.88 -0.19 19.95
CA MET A 1 -53.62 1.01 19.14
C MET A 1 -52.27 1.58 19.58
N GLY A 2 -51.26 1.58 18.72
CA GLY A 2 -49.92 2.08 19.06
C GLY A 2 -49.86 3.59 18.86
N ASN A 3 -49.42 4.34 19.88
CA ASN A 3 -49.27 5.79 19.80
C ASN A 3 -48.23 6.16 18.75
N SER A 4 -48.59 7.06 17.83
CA SER A 4 -47.69 7.48 16.75
C SER A 4 -46.47 8.21 17.33
N PHE A 5 -45.34 8.18 16.62
CA PHE A 5 -44.13 8.92 17.02
C PHE A 5 -44.41 10.42 17.23
N GLY A 6 -45.34 11.00 16.46
CA GLY A 6 -45.82 12.37 16.65
C GLY A 6 -46.56 12.58 17.97
N ASP A 7 -47.38 11.61 18.40
CA ASP A 7 -48.07 11.65 19.69
C ASP A 7 -47.11 11.45 20.86
N GLN A 8 -46.03 10.69 20.67
CA GLN A 8 -44.96 10.55 21.65
C GLN A 8 -44.20 11.87 21.84
N LEU A 9 -43.93 12.60 20.75
CA LEU A 9 -43.31 13.93 20.79
C LEU A 9 -44.24 15.00 21.38
N LEU A 10 -45.55 14.92 21.12
CA LEU A 10 -46.55 15.78 21.72
C LEU A 10 -46.68 15.54 23.23
N LYS A 11 -46.68 14.27 23.65
CA LYS A 11 -46.72 13.85 25.06
C LYS A 11 -45.45 14.22 25.82
N ALA A 12 -44.30 14.27 25.12
CA ALA A 12 -43.02 14.75 25.66
C ALA A 12 -42.91 16.30 25.69
N GLY A 13 -43.93 17.04 25.25
CA GLY A 13 -43.95 18.51 25.29
C GLY A 13 -43.02 19.20 24.30
N LEU A 14 -42.40 18.45 23.38
CA LEU A 14 -41.43 18.98 22.40
C LEU A 14 -42.09 19.67 21.20
N VAL A 15 -43.38 19.40 20.97
CA VAL A 15 -44.13 19.93 19.80
C VAL A 15 -45.50 20.41 20.23
N ASP A 16 -45.89 21.58 19.74
CA ASP A 16 -47.21 22.17 19.95
C ASP A 16 -48.29 21.43 19.13
N LYS A 17 -49.43 21.15 19.76
CA LYS A 17 -50.60 20.47 19.15
C LYS A 17 -51.09 21.21 17.92
N SER A 18 -50.97 22.54 17.91
CA SER A 18 -51.33 23.38 16.76
C SER A 18 -50.46 23.08 15.53
N ARG A 19 -49.17 22.75 15.71
CA ARG A 19 -48.23 22.43 14.63
C ARG A 19 -48.42 21.00 14.13
N LEU A 20 -48.69 20.06 15.03
CA LEU A 20 -48.98 18.67 14.68
C LEU A 20 -50.25 18.57 13.81
N GLU A 21 -51.33 19.25 14.19
CA GLU A 21 -52.58 19.30 13.43
C GLU A 21 -52.40 19.97 12.06
N LYS A 22 -51.65 21.06 11.99
CA LYS A 22 -51.32 21.73 10.71
C LYS A 22 -50.54 20.79 9.78
N ALA A 23 -49.56 20.05 10.31
CA ALA A 23 -48.78 19.07 9.55
C ALA A 23 -49.61 17.87 9.09
N ASN A 24 -50.53 17.38 9.92
CA ASN A 24 -51.44 16.31 9.54
C ASN A 24 -52.45 16.77 8.48
N LYS A 25 -52.99 17.99 8.60
CA LYS A 25 -53.93 18.58 7.64
C LYS A 25 -53.25 18.84 6.29
N SER A 26 -52.00 19.30 6.26
CA SER A 26 -51.24 19.48 5.03
C SER A 26 -50.93 18.14 4.35
N LYS A 27 -50.51 17.11 5.12
CA LYS A 27 -50.33 15.74 4.60
C LYS A 27 -51.61 15.19 3.99
N ARG A 28 -52.75 15.32 4.68
CA ARG A 28 -54.06 14.83 4.19
C ARG A 28 -54.53 15.57 2.94
N LYS A 29 -54.22 16.86 2.81
CA LYS A 29 -54.49 17.67 1.60
C LYS A 29 -53.62 17.22 0.43
N GLN A 30 -52.32 17.01 0.65
CA GLN A 30 -51.40 16.47 -0.36
C GLN A 30 -51.82 15.07 -0.83
N GLN A 31 -52.25 14.20 0.08
CA GLN A 31 -52.70 12.85 -0.25
C GLN A 31 -54.00 12.84 -1.07
N LYS A 32 -54.95 13.73 -0.76
CA LYS A 32 -56.17 13.93 -1.56
C LYS A 32 -55.88 14.50 -2.96
N LEU A 33 -54.88 15.37 -3.09
CA LEU A 33 -54.43 15.90 -4.38
C LEU A 33 -53.77 14.81 -5.22
N LYS A 34 -52.91 13.97 -4.62
CA LYS A 34 -52.29 12.79 -5.27
C LYS A 34 -53.33 11.80 -5.79
N GLN A 35 -54.41 11.53 -5.04
CA GLN A 35 -55.48 10.62 -5.48
C GLN A 35 -56.37 11.20 -6.58
N LYS A 36 -56.64 12.51 -6.59
CA LYS A 36 -57.58 13.12 -7.55
C LYS A 36 -56.99 13.41 -8.92
N GLN A 37 -55.69 13.74 -9.00
CA GLN A 37 -55.12 14.19 -10.27
C GLN A 37 -54.49 13.07 -11.12
N LYS A 38 -54.25 11.85 -10.60
CA LYS A 38 -53.53 10.78 -11.32
C LYS A 38 -52.20 11.24 -11.95
N VAL A 39 -51.72 12.42 -11.56
CA VAL A 39 -50.41 12.93 -11.89
C VAL A 39 -49.50 12.26 -10.89
N GLU A 40 -48.67 11.36 -11.40
CA GLU A 40 -47.46 10.94 -10.73
C GLU A 40 -46.63 12.21 -10.54
N VAL A 41 -46.86 12.90 -9.43
CA VAL A 41 -45.94 13.91 -8.93
C VAL A 41 -44.71 13.09 -8.61
N VAL A 42 -43.83 12.94 -9.61
CA VAL A 42 -42.48 12.44 -9.44
C VAL A 42 -41.94 13.30 -8.31
N ASP A 43 -41.88 12.72 -7.11
CA ASP A 43 -41.43 13.43 -5.93
C ASP A 43 -40.00 13.84 -6.29
N GLU A 44 -39.82 15.11 -6.64
CA GLU A 44 -38.54 15.68 -7.05
C GLU A 44 -37.50 15.45 -5.94
N ALA A 45 -37.99 15.41 -4.69
CA ALA A 45 -37.28 14.96 -3.51
C ALA A 45 -36.83 13.49 -3.55
N ALA A 46 -37.62 12.57 -4.11
CA ALA A 46 -37.25 11.16 -4.29
C ALA A 46 -36.21 10.97 -5.41
N VAL A 47 -36.30 11.73 -6.50
CA VAL A 47 -35.29 11.74 -7.57
C VAL A 47 -33.98 12.36 -7.06
N ALA A 48 -34.05 13.48 -6.34
CA ALA A 48 -32.90 14.11 -5.69
C ALA A 48 -32.27 13.19 -4.62
N ALA A 49 -33.07 12.48 -3.83
CA ALA A 49 -32.58 11.49 -2.87
C ALA A 49 -31.91 10.29 -3.55
N GLY A 50 -32.42 9.84 -4.71
CA GLY A 50 -31.79 8.80 -5.52
C GLY A 50 -30.45 9.24 -6.10
N ALA A 51 -30.37 10.46 -6.65
CA ALA A 51 -29.14 11.04 -7.15
C ALA A 51 -28.10 11.26 -6.03
N ALA A 52 -28.52 11.75 -4.87
CA ALA A 52 -27.65 11.91 -3.70
C ALA A 52 -27.10 10.58 -3.18
N ARG A 53 -27.91 9.50 -3.18
CA ARG A 53 -27.45 8.16 -2.81
C ARG A 53 -26.43 7.60 -3.80
N LYS A 54 -26.64 7.81 -5.10
CA LYS A 54 -25.68 7.38 -6.15
C LYS A 54 -24.37 8.15 -6.02
N ALA A 55 -24.42 9.47 -5.87
CA ALA A 55 -23.23 10.31 -5.67
C ALA A 55 -22.46 9.93 -4.38
N ALA A 56 -23.18 9.64 -3.29
CA ALA A 56 -22.57 9.14 -2.06
C ALA A 56 -21.92 7.77 -2.21
N ALA A 57 -22.54 6.85 -2.98
CA ALA A 57 -21.96 5.54 -3.28
C ALA A 57 -20.69 5.66 -4.13
N GLU A 58 -20.71 6.48 -5.17
CA GLU A 58 -19.53 6.74 -6.02
C GLU A 58 -18.39 7.42 -5.26
N ALA A 59 -18.71 8.37 -4.37
CA ALA A 59 -17.73 8.99 -3.48
C ALA A 59 -17.14 7.96 -2.51
N ALA A 60 -17.97 7.09 -1.93
CA ALA A 60 -17.52 6.03 -1.02
C ALA A 60 -16.58 5.03 -1.71
N GLU A 61 -16.84 4.66 -2.97
CA GLU A 61 -15.94 3.79 -3.73
C GLU A 61 -14.60 4.48 -4.04
N ARG A 62 -14.61 5.76 -4.43
CA ARG A 62 -13.37 6.54 -4.61
C ARG A 62 -12.56 6.66 -3.31
N ASP A 63 -13.22 6.92 -2.20
CA ASP A 63 -12.56 7.04 -0.89
C ASP A 63 -11.98 5.70 -0.43
N ARG A 64 -12.66 4.59 -0.70
CA ARG A 64 -12.13 3.24 -0.43
C ARG A 64 -10.86 2.98 -1.22
N GLU A 65 -10.84 3.32 -2.50
CA GLU A 65 -9.68 3.10 -3.36
C GLU A 65 -8.48 3.97 -2.92
N LEU A 66 -8.71 5.26 -2.64
CA LEU A 66 -7.68 6.13 -2.08
C LEU A 66 -7.14 5.61 -0.74
N ASN A 67 -8.01 5.08 0.13
CA ASN A 67 -7.60 4.49 1.40
C ASN A 67 -6.80 3.20 1.21
N ARG A 68 -7.14 2.35 0.23
CA ARG A 68 -6.33 1.17 -0.11
C ARG A 68 -4.92 1.56 -0.55
N GLN A 69 -4.80 2.55 -1.43
CA GLN A 69 -3.49 3.04 -1.89
C GLN A 69 -2.67 3.61 -0.74
N ARG A 70 -3.29 4.40 0.14
CA ARG A 70 -2.63 4.94 1.34
C ARG A 70 -2.17 3.84 2.30
N LYS A 71 -3.00 2.81 2.53
CA LYS A 71 -2.63 1.66 3.36
C LYS A 71 -1.44 0.89 2.77
N ALA A 72 -1.50 0.56 1.48
CA ALA A 72 -0.40 -0.12 0.80
C ALA A 72 0.90 0.71 0.80
N ALA A 73 0.82 2.04 0.72
CA ALA A 73 1.99 2.90 0.85
C ALA A 73 2.53 2.94 2.29
N ALA A 74 1.66 2.98 3.30
CA ALA A 74 2.04 2.95 4.71
C ALA A 74 2.68 1.61 5.09
N GLU A 75 2.15 0.49 4.62
CA GLU A 75 2.70 -0.85 4.83
C GLU A 75 4.10 -0.98 4.23
N ARG A 76 4.30 -0.53 2.99
CA ARG A 76 5.63 -0.51 2.36
C ARG A 76 6.63 0.32 3.15
N ARG A 77 6.23 1.50 3.62
CA ARG A 77 7.08 2.35 4.47
C ARG A 77 7.39 1.68 5.82
N ALA A 78 6.43 0.99 6.42
CA ALA A 78 6.62 0.28 7.68
C ALA A 78 7.63 -0.86 7.53
N ILE A 79 7.53 -1.64 6.44
CA ILE A 79 8.49 -2.71 6.12
C ILE A 79 9.90 -2.13 5.93
N GLN A 80 10.03 -1.06 5.14
CA GLN A 80 11.32 -0.41 4.92
C GLN A 80 11.93 0.14 6.23
N ALA A 81 11.11 0.76 7.08
CA ALA A 81 11.56 1.25 8.39
C ALA A 81 12.03 0.09 9.29
N GLN A 82 11.31 -1.04 9.29
CA GLN A 82 11.70 -2.22 10.05
C GLN A 82 13.03 -2.81 9.55
N VAL A 83 13.22 -2.89 8.23
CA VAL A 83 14.49 -3.33 7.63
C VAL A 83 15.61 -2.37 8.01
N ARG A 84 15.39 -1.07 7.90
CA ARG A 84 16.38 -0.05 8.29
C ARG A 84 16.82 -0.22 9.74
N GLN A 85 15.87 -0.40 10.66
CA GLN A 85 16.17 -0.62 12.07
C GLN A 85 16.99 -1.90 12.29
N LEU A 86 16.62 -2.98 11.59
CA LEU A 86 17.31 -4.26 11.72
C LEU A 86 18.77 -4.16 11.22
N VAL A 87 19.00 -3.45 10.13
CA VAL A 87 20.35 -3.18 9.61
C VAL A 87 21.14 -2.28 10.57
N ASP A 88 20.54 -1.19 11.03
CA ASP A 88 21.21 -0.22 11.92
C ASP A 88 21.72 -0.86 13.21
N GLN A 89 20.95 -1.80 13.78
CA GLN A 89 21.31 -2.52 15.01
C GLN A 89 22.33 -3.64 14.82
N ASN A 90 22.47 -4.18 13.60
CA ASN A 90 23.28 -5.39 13.34
C ASN A 90 24.39 -5.16 12.32
N ARG A 91 24.60 -3.92 11.86
CA ARG A 91 25.70 -3.60 10.96
C ARG A 91 27.04 -3.76 11.66
N LEU A 92 28.03 -4.20 10.90
CA LEU A 92 29.42 -4.22 11.34
C LEU A 92 30.00 -2.79 11.29
N ALA A 93 30.44 -2.25 12.43
CA ALA A 93 31.02 -0.91 12.52
C ALA A 93 32.43 -0.83 11.91
N ASP A 94 33.26 -1.85 12.15
CA ASP A 94 34.67 -1.90 11.72
C ASP A 94 34.85 -2.67 10.40
N ALA A 95 33.99 -2.36 9.44
CA ALA A 95 34.01 -3.04 8.15
C ALA A 95 35.05 -2.46 7.18
N GLU A 96 35.38 -1.18 7.32
CA GLU A 96 36.21 -0.43 6.39
C GLU A 96 37.69 -0.84 6.51
N GLY A 97 38.36 -1.03 5.37
CA GLY A 97 39.75 -1.45 5.30
C GLY A 97 40.34 -1.19 3.93
N GLU A 98 41.53 -1.72 3.64
CA GLU A 98 42.24 -1.41 2.39
C GLU A 98 41.90 -2.36 1.24
N VAL A 99 41.26 -3.50 1.52
CA VAL A 99 41.06 -4.57 0.55
C VAL A 99 39.80 -4.32 -0.27
N ALA A 100 39.96 -4.21 -1.58
CA ALA A 100 38.84 -4.08 -2.51
C ALA A 100 38.05 -5.40 -2.62
N TYR A 101 36.75 -5.34 -2.37
CA TYR A 101 35.79 -6.42 -2.59
C TYR A 101 34.77 -6.01 -3.64
N ASN A 102 34.75 -6.73 -4.76
CA ASN A 102 33.81 -6.48 -5.85
C ASN A 102 32.54 -7.32 -5.68
N PHE A 103 31.39 -6.70 -5.91
CA PHE A 103 30.08 -7.34 -5.87
C PHE A 103 29.17 -6.74 -6.94
N GLN A 104 28.20 -7.54 -7.38
CA GLN A 104 27.20 -7.11 -8.34
C GLN A 104 25.99 -6.50 -7.61
N ASP A 105 25.54 -5.34 -8.07
CA ASP A 105 24.26 -4.75 -7.68
C ASP A 105 23.42 -4.49 -8.92
N GLY A 106 22.49 -5.41 -9.22
CA GLY A 106 21.76 -5.42 -10.49
C GLY A 106 22.68 -5.70 -11.67
N THR A 107 22.85 -4.72 -12.57
CA THR A 107 23.74 -4.84 -13.75
C THR A 107 25.12 -4.21 -13.52
N LEU A 108 25.33 -3.52 -12.39
CA LEU A 108 26.57 -2.78 -12.13
C LEU A 108 27.45 -3.54 -11.15
N ILE A 109 28.75 -3.62 -11.45
CA ILE A 109 29.77 -4.10 -10.52
C ILE A 109 30.19 -2.90 -9.66
N LYS A 110 30.17 -3.08 -8.35
CA LYS A 110 30.59 -2.08 -7.36
C LYS A 110 31.69 -2.65 -6.48
N THR A 111 32.49 -1.75 -5.93
CA THR A 111 33.64 -2.10 -5.07
C THR A 111 33.44 -1.52 -3.68
N LEU A 112 33.65 -2.33 -2.66
CA LEU A 112 33.69 -1.93 -1.26
C LEU A 112 35.08 -2.21 -0.69
N HIS A 113 35.61 -1.24 0.04
CA HIS A 113 36.89 -1.35 0.72
C HIS A 113 36.67 -1.93 2.12
N VAL A 114 37.17 -3.14 2.34
CA VAL A 114 36.97 -3.91 3.57
C VAL A 114 38.28 -4.43 4.15
N THR A 115 38.26 -4.89 5.40
CA THR A 115 39.39 -5.60 5.98
C THR A 115 39.49 -7.04 5.44
N GLU A 116 40.69 -7.63 5.44
CA GLU A 116 40.90 -9.01 4.96
C GLU A 116 40.03 -10.03 5.71
N THR A 117 39.87 -9.86 7.02
CA THR A 117 38.97 -10.68 7.85
C THR A 117 37.52 -10.62 7.37
N VAL A 118 37.05 -9.43 6.96
CA VAL A 118 35.68 -9.24 6.46
C VAL A 118 35.52 -9.84 5.07
N ARG A 119 36.50 -9.67 4.18
CA ARG A 119 36.55 -10.32 2.87
C ARG A 119 36.44 -11.84 2.98
N ASP A 120 37.18 -12.46 3.89
CA ASP A 120 37.10 -13.91 4.11
C ASP A 120 35.73 -14.35 4.63
N ARG A 121 35.14 -13.58 5.56
CA ARG A 121 33.81 -13.86 6.09
C ARG A 121 32.71 -13.68 5.03
N LEU A 122 32.88 -12.73 4.12
CA LEU A 122 32.03 -12.56 2.94
C LEU A 122 32.17 -13.75 1.99
N ALA A 123 33.40 -14.16 1.69
CA ALA A 123 33.67 -15.31 0.83
C ALA A 123 33.09 -16.62 1.39
N ARG A 124 33.07 -16.78 2.72
CA ARG A 124 32.46 -17.92 3.42
C ARG A 124 30.94 -17.79 3.63
N GLY A 125 30.32 -16.68 3.25
CA GLY A 125 28.88 -16.45 3.38
C GLY A 125 28.41 -16.20 4.80
N GLN A 126 29.32 -15.88 5.72
CA GLN A 126 28.98 -15.51 7.09
C GLN A 126 28.50 -14.07 7.20
N LEU A 127 28.98 -13.22 6.29
CA LEU A 127 28.54 -11.84 6.10
C LEU A 127 27.87 -11.70 4.74
N VAL A 128 26.93 -10.75 4.66
CA VAL A 128 26.15 -10.46 3.46
C VAL A 128 26.11 -8.94 3.28
N ILE A 129 26.21 -8.48 2.03
CA ILE A 129 26.10 -7.07 1.68
C ILE A 129 24.63 -6.73 1.47
N VAL A 130 24.15 -5.73 2.20
CA VAL A 130 22.78 -5.21 2.08
C VAL A 130 22.78 -3.74 1.73
N ARG A 131 21.79 -3.30 0.94
CA ARG A 131 21.60 -1.90 0.61
C ARG A 131 21.07 -1.15 1.84
N PHE A 132 21.73 -0.06 2.21
CA PHE A 132 21.37 0.74 3.37
C PHE A 132 21.47 2.22 3.04
N ASP A 133 20.34 2.93 3.08
CA ASP A 133 20.22 4.34 2.71
C ASP A 133 20.89 4.65 1.35
N ALA A 134 21.96 5.44 1.35
CA ALA A 134 22.69 5.87 0.15
C ALA A 134 23.90 4.98 -0.17
N GLY A 135 24.13 3.91 0.58
CA GLY A 135 25.30 3.04 0.44
C GLY A 135 25.01 1.58 0.76
N TYR A 136 26.01 0.94 1.35
CA TYR A 136 26.00 -0.49 1.66
C TYR A 136 26.39 -0.73 3.11
N ALA A 137 25.76 -1.73 3.71
CA ALA A 137 26.09 -2.20 5.05
C ALA A 137 26.38 -3.71 5.02
N LEU A 138 27.22 -4.15 5.95
CA LEU A 138 27.57 -5.55 6.14
C LEU A 138 26.83 -6.07 7.37
N VAL A 139 26.06 -7.14 7.18
CA VAL A 139 25.29 -7.80 8.23
C VAL A 139 25.60 -9.30 8.23
N SER A 140 25.33 -9.97 9.36
CA SER A 140 25.45 -11.42 9.44
C SER A 140 24.42 -12.14 8.57
N ALA A 141 24.75 -13.35 8.12
CA ALA A 141 23.86 -14.17 7.30
C ALA A 141 22.46 -14.36 7.93
N GLY A 142 22.40 -14.65 9.23
CA GLY A 142 21.12 -14.83 9.92
C GLY A 142 20.26 -13.56 10.00
N VAL A 143 20.89 -12.38 9.99
CA VAL A 143 20.16 -11.10 9.91
C VAL A 143 19.74 -10.82 8.47
N ALA A 144 20.59 -11.11 7.49
CA ALA A 144 20.26 -10.98 6.08
C ALA A 144 19.06 -11.86 5.67
N GLU A 145 18.92 -13.07 6.22
CA GLU A 145 17.73 -13.89 6.02
C GLU A 145 16.47 -13.22 6.54
N LYS A 146 16.52 -12.64 7.73
CA LYS A 146 15.39 -11.89 8.32
C LYS A 146 15.05 -10.65 7.50
N ILE A 147 16.04 -9.97 6.93
CA ILE A 147 15.83 -8.84 6.02
C ILE A 147 15.18 -9.33 4.73
N GLY A 148 15.71 -10.38 4.11
CA GLY A 148 15.20 -10.93 2.84
C GLY A 148 13.76 -11.46 2.93
N GLN A 149 13.33 -11.96 4.09
CA GLN A 149 11.92 -12.34 4.33
C GLN A 149 10.96 -11.14 4.31
N ARG A 150 11.46 -9.93 4.54
CA ARG A 150 10.68 -8.69 4.59
C ARG A 150 10.80 -7.89 3.29
N ASP A 151 12.03 -7.72 2.83
CA ASP A 151 12.39 -7.03 1.60
C ASP A 151 13.59 -7.70 0.95
N ALA A 152 13.32 -8.52 -0.07
CA ALA A 152 14.35 -9.20 -0.84
C ALA A 152 15.22 -8.22 -1.66
N ALA A 153 14.69 -7.04 -2.03
CA ALA A 153 15.40 -6.07 -2.86
C ALA A 153 16.53 -5.35 -2.09
N CYS A 154 16.56 -5.47 -0.76
CA CYS A 154 17.64 -4.98 0.08
C CYS A 154 18.88 -5.88 0.08
N ILE A 155 18.75 -7.15 -0.32
CA ILE A 155 19.88 -8.08 -0.36
C ILE A 155 20.62 -7.88 -1.68
N VAL A 156 21.93 -7.62 -1.60
CA VAL A 156 22.73 -7.27 -2.79
C VAL A 156 23.64 -8.43 -3.20
N SER A 157 24.40 -8.99 -2.27
CA SER A 157 25.35 -10.06 -2.61
C SER A 157 25.46 -11.09 -1.49
N ARG A 158 25.27 -12.36 -1.85
CA ARG A 158 25.50 -13.54 -1.00
C ARG A 158 26.77 -14.28 -1.45
N ALA A 159 27.33 -15.12 -0.59
CA ALA A 159 28.48 -15.93 -0.98
C ALA A 159 28.15 -16.80 -2.20
N GLY A 160 28.98 -16.68 -3.23
CA GLY A 160 28.78 -17.32 -4.52
C GLY A 160 28.47 -16.35 -5.66
N ASP A 161 27.91 -15.16 -5.37
CA ASP A 161 27.67 -14.08 -6.36
C ASP A 161 28.95 -13.32 -6.75
N ARG A 162 30.11 -13.99 -6.69
CA ARG A 162 31.26 -13.39 -7.36
C ARG A 162 30.89 -13.35 -8.84
N PRO A 163 31.06 -12.21 -9.53
CA PRO A 163 31.15 -12.25 -10.97
C PRO A 163 32.28 -13.23 -11.24
N GLN A 164 31.93 -14.42 -11.70
CA GLN A 164 32.86 -15.24 -12.42
C GLN A 164 33.27 -14.32 -13.57
N GLU A 165 34.54 -13.92 -13.61
CA GLU A 165 35.07 -13.35 -14.84
C GLU A 165 34.82 -14.45 -15.87
N ASP A 166 33.79 -14.28 -16.70
CA ASP A 166 33.55 -15.05 -17.90
C ASP A 166 34.67 -14.67 -18.89
N ALA A 167 35.90 -15.03 -18.52
CA ALA A 167 37.00 -15.17 -19.43
C ALA A 167 36.67 -16.41 -20.28
N ASP A 168 36.29 -16.16 -21.53
CA ASP A 168 36.03 -17.11 -22.62
C ASP A 168 34.59 -17.62 -22.76
N ASP A 169 33.64 -16.74 -23.14
CA ASP A 169 32.47 -17.16 -23.91
C ASP A 169 32.69 -16.94 -25.43
N PRO A 170 33.11 -17.97 -26.19
CA PRO A 170 33.36 -17.87 -27.63
C PRO A 170 32.09 -17.77 -28.49
N TYR A 171 30.88 -17.65 -27.92
CA TYR A 171 29.60 -17.60 -28.67
C TYR A 171 28.90 -16.24 -28.69
N ALA A 172 29.52 -15.17 -28.16
CA ALA A 172 28.95 -13.81 -28.18
C ALA A 172 28.68 -13.24 -29.59
N GLU A 173 29.23 -13.84 -30.65
CA GLU A 173 28.99 -13.43 -32.04
C GLU A 173 27.71 -13.98 -32.67
N TYR A 174 27.02 -14.94 -32.03
CA TYR A 174 25.74 -15.44 -32.55
C TYR A 174 24.56 -14.61 -32.02
N GLN A 175 24.32 -13.45 -32.66
CA GLN A 175 23.03 -12.77 -32.58
C GLN A 175 21.94 -13.71 -33.14
N VAL A 176 21.03 -14.16 -32.29
CA VAL A 176 19.79 -14.83 -32.69
C VAL A 176 18.95 -13.80 -33.47
N PRO A 177 18.66 -13.99 -34.77
CA PRO A 177 17.81 -13.08 -35.53
C PRO A 177 16.36 -13.21 -35.06
N ASP A 178 15.75 -12.07 -34.77
CA ASP A 178 14.40 -11.89 -34.23
C ASP A 178 13.30 -12.13 -35.28
N ASP A 179 13.32 -13.29 -35.95
CA ASP A 179 12.28 -13.67 -36.91
C ASP A 179 11.90 -15.14 -36.76
N LEU A 180 11.01 -15.42 -35.79
CA LEU A 180 10.26 -16.67 -35.66
C LEU A 180 9.16 -16.54 -34.59
N MET A 181 8.17 -15.69 -34.87
CA MET A 181 6.84 -15.79 -34.27
C MET A 181 5.88 -16.23 -35.36
N TRP A 182 5.58 -17.53 -35.39
CA TRP A 182 4.44 -18.10 -36.11
C TRP A 182 3.18 -18.00 -35.26
#